data_AF-A0A818ZGC9-F1
#
_entry.id   AF-A0A818ZGC9-F1
#
_cell.length_a   1.000
_cell.length_b   1.000
_cell.length_c   1.000
_cell.angle_alpha   90.00
_cell.angle_beta   90.00
_cell.angle_gamma   90.00
#
_symmetry.space_group_name_H-M   'P 1'
#
loop_
_entity.id
_entity.type
_entity.pdbx_description
1 polymer ?
#
loop_
_entity_poly.entity_id
_entity_poly.type
_entity_poly.pdbx_seq_one_letter_code
_entity_poly.pdbx_strand_id
1 'polypeptide(L)'
;MFYQSSNEVKLMTFDKTRFIRAFEQMNALLADERNWSMINEELAAAGVKNPTVYNVGIDFMLLEGFEILDSPPSAMRTILQNRWFSETFREQALNKAVSCALKVRRATAKYQDGFLTTFLTLIEDMTPVFAWGILGPDSSVKPMCIFLKDAVLDFARSLYDIKQTDYSSLTTLTNDIDRQMNNLLYTIVKEMNVDSNILLNQHITTPTVHFN
;
A
#
# COMPACT_ATOMS: atom_id res chain seq x y z
N MET A 1 -36.31 -18.93 -22.32
CA MET A 1 -35.48 -19.58 -21.29
C MET A 1 -34.33 -18.63 -21.02
N PHE A 2 -34.50 -17.75 -20.04
CA PHE A 2 -33.55 -16.68 -19.73
C PHE A 2 -32.41 -17.26 -18.89
N TYR A 3 -31.19 -17.27 -19.43
CA TYR A 3 -29.99 -17.42 -18.63
C TYR A 3 -29.74 -16.07 -17.93
N GLN A 4 -30.23 -15.92 -16.71
CA GLN A 4 -29.66 -14.95 -15.77
C GLN A 4 -28.36 -15.55 -15.25
N SER A 5 -27.25 -15.21 -15.88
CA SER A 5 -25.92 -15.41 -15.28
C SER A 5 -25.67 -14.29 -14.27
N SER A 6 -26.37 -14.33 -13.13
CA SER A 6 -25.96 -13.58 -11.94
C SER A 6 -24.78 -14.30 -11.28
N ASN A 7 -23.63 -14.29 -11.95
CA ASN A 7 -22.34 -14.51 -11.28
C ASN A 7 -21.82 -13.12 -10.87
N GLU A 8 -22.48 -12.51 -9.88
CA GLU A 8 -21.76 -11.58 -9.04
C GLU A 8 -20.72 -12.41 -8.30
N VAL A 9 -19.47 -12.32 -8.78
CA VAL A 9 -18.30 -12.69 -8.00
C VAL A 9 -18.48 -12.01 -6.65
N LYS A 10 -18.63 -12.81 -5.59
CA LYS A 10 -18.75 -12.32 -4.23
C LYS A 10 -17.43 -11.60 -3.94
N LEU A 11 -17.43 -10.28 -4.15
CA LEU A 11 -16.32 -9.38 -3.93
C LEU A 11 -15.62 -9.78 -2.62
N MET A 12 -14.29 -9.75 -2.62
CA MET A 12 -13.50 -9.63 -1.39
C MET A 12 -14.21 -8.63 -0.49
N THR A 13 -14.86 -9.10 0.57
CA THR A 13 -15.55 -8.22 1.49
C THR A 13 -14.48 -7.50 2.28
N PHE A 14 -14.03 -6.36 1.76
CA PHE A 14 -13.20 -5.42 2.47
C PHE A 14 -13.93 -5.02 3.75
N ASP A 15 -13.42 -5.48 4.88
CA ASP A 15 -13.97 -5.16 6.19
C ASP A 15 -13.50 -3.76 6.58
N LYS A 16 -14.31 -2.76 6.22
CA LYS A 16 -14.07 -1.35 6.54
C LYS A 16 -13.82 -1.14 8.04
N THR A 17 -14.57 -1.83 8.89
CA THR A 17 -14.46 -1.68 10.34
C THR A 17 -13.13 -2.23 10.85
N ARG A 18 -12.71 -3.40 10.34
CA ARG A 18 -11.41 -3.98 10.65
C ARG A 18 -10.27 -3.08 10.20
N PHE A 19 -10.36 -2.53 8.98
CA PHE A 19 -9.35 -1.60 8.45
C PHE A 19 -9.25 -0.33 9.29
N ILE A 20 -10.38 0.33 9.59
CA ILE A 20 -10.41 1.55 10.42
C ILE A 20 -9.78 1.28 11.80
N ARG A 21 -10.14 0.16 12.45
CA ARG A 21 -9.57 -0.20 13.75
C ARG A 21 -8.06 -0.42 13.66
N ALA A 22 -7.58 -1.10 12.63
CA ALA A 22 -6.13 -1.32 12.44
C ALA A 22 -5.40 0.00 12.15
N PHE A 23 -6.03 0.93 11.44
CA PHE A 23 -5.50 2.26 11.18
C PHE A 23 -5.40 3.11 12.45
N GLU A 24 -6.44 3.11 13.29
CA GLU A 24 -6.43 3.76 14.59
C GLU A 24 -5.35 3.18 15.51
N GLN A 25 -5.16 1.85 15.50
CA GLN A 25 -4.09 1.18 16.24
C GLN A 25 -2.70 1.62 15.76
N MET A 26 -2.49 1.73 14.46
CA MET A 26 -1.24 2.26 13.90
C MET A 26 -0.99 3.69 14.37
N ASN A 27 -2.01 4.56 14.30
CA ASN A 27 -1.87 5.95 14.75
C ASN A 27 -1.58 6.06 16.25
N ALA A 28 -2.24 5.26 17.08
CA ALA A 28 -1.97 5.22 18.51
C ALA A 28 -0.54 4.75 18.81
N LEU A 29 -0.04 3.76 18.05
CA LEU A 29 1.33 3.26 18.18
C LEU A 29 2.37 4.33 17.81
N LEU A 30 2.14 5.06 16.72
CA LEU A 30 3.02 6.14 16.24
C LEU A 30 2.99 7.39 17.13
N ALA A 31 1.84 7.69 17.75
CA ALA A 31 1.67 8.87 18.61
C ALA A 31 2.35 8.74 19.98
N ASP A 32 2.64 7.52 20.44
CA ASP A 32 3.30 7.29 21.72
C ASP A 32 4.82 7.26 21.55
N GLU A 33 5.50 8.30 22.04
CA GLU A 33 6.96 8.46 22.00
C GLU A 33 7.72 7.25 22.55
N ARG A 34 7.15 6.52 23.51
CA ARG A 34 7.77 5.35 24.14
C ARG A 34 7.97 4.19 23.16
N ASN A 35 7.16 4.14 22.10
CA ASN A 35 7.24 3.09 21.08
C ASN A 35 8.38 3.34 20.08
N TRP A 36 8.88 4.57 19.95
CA TRP A 36 9.82 4.93 18.88
C TRP A 36 11.15 4.19 18.94
N SER A 37 11.63 3.81 20.13
CA SER A 37 12.82 2.96 20.23
C SER A 37 12.61 1.60 19.57
N MET A 38 11.42 1.00 19.75
CA MET A 38 11.05 -0.28 19.14
C MET A 38 10.81 -0.12 17.64
N ILE A 39 10.06 0.93 17.24
CA ILE A 39 9.76 1.24 15.83
C ILE A 39 11.06 1.43 15.05
N ASN A 40 11.98 2.26 15.55
CA ASN A 40 13.25 2.54 14.89
C ASN A 40 14.11 1.28 14.77
N GLU A 41 14.08 0.40 15.78
CA GLU A 41 14.79 -0.87 15.71
C GLU A 41 14.20 -1.80 14.64
N GLU A 42 12.88 -1.95 14.56
CA GLU A 42 12.24 -2.76 13.51
C GLU A 42 12.51 -2.20 12.11
N LEU A 43 12.40 -0.89 11.95
CA LEU A 43 12.67 -0.20 10.69
C LEU A 43 14.13 -0.33 10.27
N ALA A 44 15.08 -0.14 11.20
CA ALA A 44 16.50 -0.32 10.93
C ALA A 44 16.84 -1.77 10.55
N ALA A 45 16.24 -2.76 11.22
CA ALA A 45 16.39 -4.18 10.86
C ALA A 45 15.83 -4.49 9.47
N ALA A 46 14.80 -3.75 9.03
CA ALA A 46 14.24 -3.82 7.69
C ALA A 46 15.00 -2.95 6.66
N GLY A 47 16.08 -2.27 7.04
CA GLY A 47 16.92 -1.46 6.15
C GLY A 47 16.57 0.03 6.10
N VAL A 48 15.53 0.48 6.82
CA VAL A 48 15.11 1.88 6.89
C VAL A 48 15.91 2.61 7.99
N LYS A 49 16.96 3.33 7.60
CA LYS A 49 17.84 4.05 8.54
C LYS A 49 17.26 5.37 9.06
N ASN A 50 16.53 6.08 8.20
CA ASN A 50 15.93 7.38 8.50
C ASN A 50 14.41 7.28 8.33
N PRO A 51 13.66 7.12 9.43
CA PRO A 51 12.22 6.83 9.38
C PRO A 51 11.41 8.11 9.12
N THR A 52 11.45 8.59 7.88
CA THR A 52 10.55 9.65 7.40
C THR A 52 9.26 9.04 6.83
N VAL A 53 8.20 9.84 6.70
CA VAL A 53 6.96 9.40 6.04
C VAL A 53 7.23 8.89 4.62
N TYR A 54 8.21 9.47 3.92
CA TYR A 54 8.61 9.05 2.57
C TYR A 54 9.36 7.71 2.58
N ASN A 55 10.37 7.56 3.44
CA ASN A 55 11.16 6.31 3.50
C ASN A 55 10.34 5.14 4.04
N VAL A 56 9.40 5.40 4.96
CA VAL A 56 8.55 4.35 5.51
C VAL A 56 7.34 4.11 4.61
N GLY A 57 6.53 5.14 4.35
CA GLY A 57 5.27 4.99 3.64
C GLY A 57 5.40 4.73 2.14
N ILE A 58 6.37 5.37 1.48
CA ILE A 58 6.54 5.21 0.03
C ILE A 58 7.50 4.07 -0.25
N ASP A 59 8.75 4.19 0.22
CA ASP A 59 9.81 3.23 -0.12
C ASP A 59 9.58 1.87 0.53
N PHE A 60 9.59 1.80 1.85
CA PHE A 60 9.43 0.54 2.58
C PHE A 60 8.04 -0.11 2.43
N MET A 61 6.94 0.65 2.43
CA MET A 61 5.60 0.05 2.37
C MET A 61 5.10 -0.17 0.94
N LEU A 62 5.09 0.87 0.11
CA LEU A 62 4.45 0.80 -1.21
C LEU A 62 5.38 0.21 -2.27
N LEU A 63 6.62 0.73 -2.40
CA LEU A 63 7.55 0.26 -3.41
C LEU A 63 7.98 -1.19 -3.16
N GLU A 64 8.30 -1.56 -1.92
CA GLU A 64 8.57 -2.96 -1.56
C GLU A 64 7.36 -3.86 -1.91
N GLY A 65 6.14 -3.40 -1.60
CA GLY A 65 4.91 -4.10 -1.93
C GLY A 65 4.74 -4.35 -3.43
N PHE A 66 4.99 -3.34 -4.26
CA PHE A 66 4.92 -3.48 -5.72
C PHE A 66 6.02 -4.38 -6.28
N GLU A 67 7.22 -4.35 -5.73
CA GLU A 67 8.31 -5.25 -6.14
C GLU A 67 7.94 -6.72 -5.87
N ILE A 68 7.34 -7.01 -4.71
CA ILE A 68 6.83 -8.34 -4.36
C ILE A 68 5.78 -8.80 -5.38
N LEU A 69 4.90 -7.88 -5.81
CA LEU A 69 3.87 -8.19 -6.79
C LEU A 69 4.45 -8.41 -8.20
N ASP A 70 5.49 -7.67 -8.61
CA ASP A 70 6.11 -7.82 -9.93
C ASP A 70 6.91 -9.12 -10.08
N SER A 71 7.36 -9.69 -8.97
CA SER A 71 8.14 -10.93 -8.93
C SER A 71 7.43 -12.02 -8.11
N PRO A 72 6.21 -12.46 -8.48
CA PRO A 72 5.50 -13.48 -7.72
C PRO A 72 6.21 -14.83 -7.85
N PRO A 73 6.10 -15.73 -6.85
CA PRO A 73 6.66 -17.07 -6.92
C PRO A 73 6.24 -17.82 -8.20
N SER A 74 7.14 -18.61 -8.78
CA SER A 74 6.91 -19.31 -10.06
C SER A 74 5.65 -20.18 -10.06
N ALA A 75 5.35 -20.84 -8.94
CA ALA A 75 4.13 -21.61 -8.74
C ALA A 75 2.86 -20.73 -8.85
N MET A 76 2.89 -19.53 -8.27
CA MET A 76 1.78 -18.58 -8.35
C MET A 76 1.60 -18.08 -9.78
N ARG A 77 2.70 -17.71 -10.46
CA ARG A 77 2.66 -17.32 -11.88
C ARG A 77 2.02 -18.40 -12.75
N THR A 78 2.38 -19.66 -12.51
CA THR A 78 1.82 -20.81 -13.24
C THR A 78 0.32 -20.95 -13.01
N ILE A 79 -0.15 -20.82 -11.76
CA ILE A 79 -1.58 -20.90 -11.44
C ILE A 79 -2.36 -19.78 -12.11
N LEU A 80 -1.88 -18.53 -12.01
CA LEU A 80 -2.58 -17.35 -12.54
C LEU A 80 -2.67 -17.35 -14.07
N GLN A 81 -1.63 -17.84 -14.76
CA GLN A 81 -1.53 -17.88 -16.22
C GLN A 81 -2.19 -19.12 -16.85
N ASN A 82 -2.57 -20.12 -16.06
CA ASN A 82 -3.15 -21.35 -16.59
C ASN A 82 -4.64 -21.19 -16.90
N ARG A 83 -4.97 -21.21 -18.21
CA ARG A 83 -6.33 -21.06 -18.73
C ARG A 83 -7.31 -22.18 -18.34
N TRP A 84 -6.82 -23.32 -17.86
CA TRP A 84 -7.67 -24.43 -17.42
C TRP A 84 -8.21 -24.24 -16.01
N PHE A 85 -7.63 -23.33 -15.23
CA PHE A 85 -8.16 -23.00 -13.90
C PHE A 85 -9.24 -21.91 -14.00
N SER A 86 -10.35 -22.13 -13.27
CA SER A 86 -11.39 -21.11 -13.13
C SER A 86 -10.83 -19.85 -12.46
N GLU A 87 -11.44 -18.69 -12.75
CA GLU A 87 -11.07 -17.43 -12.10
C GLU A 87 -11.22 -17.52 -10.58
N THR A 88 -12.31 -18.11 -10.10
CA THR A 88 -12.53 -18.34 -8.67
C THR A 88 -11.44 -19.20 -8.03
N PHE A 89 -10.95 -20.23 -8.72
CA PHE A 89 -9.84 -21.04 -8.20
C PHE A 89 -8.54 -20.22 -8.13
N ARG A 90 -8.22 -19.48 -9.20
CA ARG A 90 -7.03 -18.62 -9.27
C ARG A 90 -7.05 -17.56 -8.17
N GLU A 91 -8.20 -16.94 -7.94
CA GLU A 91 -8.41 -15.93 -6.90
C GLU A 91 -8.22 -16.52 -5.50
N GLN A 92 -8.84 -17.66 -5.20
CA GLN A 92 -8.68 -18.33 -3.91
C GLN A 92 -7.23 -18.75 -3.66
N ALA A 93 -6.55 -19.26 -4.69
CA ALA A 93 -5.14 -19.64 -4.60
C ALA A 93 -4.26 -18.42 -4.30
N LEU A 94 -4.47 -17.30 -4.99
CA LEU A 94 -3.75 -16.05 -4.75
C LEU A 94 -3.99 -15.54 -3.33
N ASN A 95 -5.25 -15.47 -2.91
CA ASN A 95 -5.63 -15.01 -1.57
C ASN A 95 -4.97 -15.86 -0.49
N LYS A 96 -5.01 -17.19 -0.67
CA LYS A 96 -4.38 -18.11 0.26
C LYS A 96 -2.87 -17.87 0.34
N ALA A 97 -2.20 -17.69 -0.79
CA ALA A 97 -0.77 -17.44 -0.84
C ALA A 97 -0.41 -16.11 -0.18
N VAL A 98 -1.13 -15.02 -0.48
CA VAL A 98 -0.93 -13.70 0.16
C VAL A 98 -1.14 -13.80 1.67
N SER A 99 -2.24 -14.38 2.12
CA SER A 99 -2.50 -14.55 3.56
C SER A 99 -1.41 -15.40 4.24
N CYS A 100 -0.90 -16.44 3.58
CA CYS A 100 0.21 -17.23 4.10
C CYS A 100 1.50 -16.40 4.20
N ALA A 101 1.84 -15.61 3.18
CA ALA A 101 3.01 -14.75 3.19
C ALA A 101 2.95 -13.70 4.32
N LEU A 102 1.80 -13.03 4.47
CA LEU A 102 1.58 -12.05 5.55
C LEU A 102 1.70 -12.71 6.94
N LYS A 103 1.12 -13.91 7.12
CA LYS A 103 1.23 -14.67 8.38
C LYS A 103 2.68 -15.04 8.71
N VAL A 104 3.45 -15.48 7.71
CA VAL A 104 4.87 -15.80 7.90
C VAL A 104 5.64 -14.55 8.31
N ARG A 105 5.48 -13.44 7.57
CA ARG A 105 6.19 -12.17 7.84
C ARG A 105 5.85 -11.63 9.24
N ARG A 106 4.60 -11.79 9.68
CA ARG A 106 4.15 -11.46 11.04
C ARG A 106 4.76 -12.37 12.11
N ALA A 107 4.79 -13.67 11.88
CA ALA A 107 5.37 -14.64 12.81
C ALA A 107 6.89 -14.45 12.98
N THR A 108 7.57 -13.91 11.97
CA THR A 108 9.00 -13.58 12.01
C THR A 108 9.29 -12.17 12.52
N ALA A 109 8.27 -11.35 12.78
CA ALA A 109 8.46 -10.00 13.31
C ALA A 109 9.03 -10.07 14.73
N LYS A 110 9.98 -9.18 15.03
CA LYS A 110 10.66 -9.14 16.32
C LYS A 110 9.67 -8.85 17.45
N TYR A 111 8.76 -7.90 17.24
CA TYR A 111 7.75 -7.50 18.21
C TYR A 111 6.35 -7.84 17.69
N GLN A 112 5.60 -8.63 18.48
CA GLN A 112 4.26 -9.08 18.09
C GLN A 112 3.19 -8.00 18.31
N ASP A 113 3.50 -7.00 19.13
CA ASP A 113 2.79 -5.72 19.32
C ASP A 113 3.53 -4.55 18.64
N GLY A 114 4.47 -4.87 17.75
CA GLY A 114 5.33 -3.92 17.06
C GLY A 114 4.66 -3.17 15.91
N PHE A 115 5.43 -2.26 15.33
CA PHE A 115 5.06 -1.51 14.14
C PHE A 115 4.79 -2.46 12.96
N LEU A 116 5.69 -3.41 12.71
CA LEU A 116 5.57 -4.31 11.57
C LEU A 116 4.31 -5.19 11.67
N THR A 117 4.03 -5.74 12.85
CA THR A 117 2.82 -6.57 13.06
C THR A 117 1.53 -5.76 12.92
N THR A 118 1.52 -4.53 13.45
CA THR A 118 0.39 -3.60 13.32
C THR A 118 0.18 -3.20 11.86
N PHE A 119 1.25 -2.92 11.12
CA PHE A 119 1.22 -2.61 9.69
C PHE A 119 0.69 -3.79 8.86
N LEU A 120 1.20 -5.00 9.08
CA LEU A 120 0.73 -6.21 8.39
C LEU A 120 -0.74 -6.52 8.69
N THR A 121 -1.29 -6.03 9.81
CA THR A 121 -2.71 -6.13 10.13
C THR A 121 -3.53 -5.10 9.36
N LEU A 122 -3.02 -3.87 9.23
CA LEU A 122 -3.64 -2.78 8.46
C LEU A 122 -3.82 -3.15 6.98
N ILE A 123 -2.81 -3.76 6.37
CA ILE A 123 -2.86 -4.10 4.93
C ILE A 123 -3.52 -5.44 4.63
N GLU A 124 -3.86 -6.25 5.65
CA GLU A 124 -4.23 -7.67 5.48
C GLU A 124 -5.38 -7.89 4.50
N ASP A 125 -6.40 -7.03 4.55
CA ASP A 125 -7.58 -7.13 3.68
C ASP A 125 -7.37 -6.45 2.32
N MET A 126 -6.44 -5.50 2.22
CA MET A 126 -6.16 -4.74 1.00
C MET A 126 -5.18 -5.45 0.07
N THR A 127 -4.16 -6.12 0.63
CA THR A 127 -3.10 -6.77 -0.17
C THR A 127 -3.65 -7.81 -1.16
N PRO A 128 -4.62 -8.67 -0.81
CA PRO A 128 -5.21 -9.60 -1.78
C PRO A 128 -5.92 -8.89 -2.94
N VAL A 129 -6.64 -7.79 -2.66
CA VAL A 129 -7.32 -6.98 -3.68
C VAL A 129 -6.30 -6.41 -4.67
N PHE A 130 -5.23 -5.81 -4.15
CA PHE A 130 -4.15 -5.28 -4.99
C PHE A 130 -3.43 -6.38 -5.77
N ALA A 131 -3.13 -7.51 -5.13
CA ALA A 131 -2.48 -8.64 -5.79
C ALA A 131 -3.34 -9.18 -6.94
N TRP A 132 -4.66 -9.33 -6.73
CA TRP A 132 -5.57 -9.79 -7.77
C TRP A 132 -5.74 -8.74 -8.87
N GLY A 133 -5.87 -7.47 -8.51
CA GLY A 133 -5.97 -6.37 -9.48
C GLY A 133 -4.72 -6.24 -10.36
N ILE A 134 -3.52 -6.50 -9.82
CA ILE A 134 -2.26 -6.38 -10.57
C ILE A 134 -1.94 -7.67 -11.35
N LEU A 135 -2.09 -8.84 -10.73
CA LEU A 135 -1.61 -10.13 -11.29
C LEU A 135 -2.72 -10.98 -11.91
N GLY A 136 -3.97 -10.70 -11.58
CA GLY A 136 -5.11 -11.45 -12.07
C GLY A 136 -5.41 -11.23 -13.55
N PRO A 137 -6.36 -12.02 -14.09
CA PRO A 137 -6.90 -11.78 -15.42
C PRO A 137 -7.59 -10.42 -15.51
N ASP A 138 -7.98 -10.02 -16.71
CA ASP A 138 -8.63 -8.73 -16.91
C ASP A 138 -9.97 -8.68 -16.15
N SER A 139 -10.00 -7.84 -15.13
CA SER A 139 -11.11 -7.64 -14.21
C SER A 139 -11.43 -6.15 -14.10
N SER A 140 -12.61 -5.82 -13.57
CA SER A 140 -13.02 -4.42 -13.39
C SER A 140 -12.12 -3.62 -12.44
N VAL A 141 -11.42 -4.28 -11.51
CA VAL A 141 -10.54 -3.63 -10.53
C VAL A 141 -9.12 -3.41 -11.05
N LYS A 142 -8.70 -4.16 -12.08
CA LYS A 142 -7.33 -4.13 -12.61
C LYS A 142 -6.90 -2.75 -13.12
N PRO A 143 -7.68 -2.02 -13.93
CA PRO A 143 -7.29 -0.67 -14.38
C PRO A 143 -6.97 0.27 -13.21
N MET A 144 -7.79 0.23 -12.15
CA MET A 144 -7.59 1.07 -10.96
C MET A 144 -6.33 0.68 -10.18
N CYS A 145 -6.06 -0.61 -10.00
CA CYS A 145 -4.85 -1.07 -9.30
C CYS A 145 -3.57 -0.76 -10.10
N ILE A 146 -3.60 -0.90 -11.42
CA ILE A 146 -2.48 -0.54 -12.30
C ILE A 146 -2.26 0.97 -12.27
N PHE A 147 -3.31 1.78 -12.38
CA PHE A 147 -3.21 3.23 -12.26
C PHE A 147 -2.59 3.65 -10.92
N LEU A 148 -3.04 3.09 -9.80
CA LEU A 148 -2.49 3.45 -8.49
C LEU A 148 -1.00 3.10 -8.40
N LYS A 149 -0.63 1.91 -8.88
CA LYS A 149 0.77 1.48 -8.93
C LYS A 149 1.61 2.44 -9.76
N ASP A 150 1.17 2.77 -10.98
CA ASP A 150 1.90 3.64 -11.89
C ASP A 150 2.00 5.07 -11.33
N ALA A 151 0.94 5.61 -10.75
CA ALA A 151 0.95 6.93 -10.12
C ALA A 151 1.97 7.02 -8.97
N VAL A 152 2.04 6.01 -8.11
CA VAL A 152 3.03 5.96 -7.02
C VAL A 152 4.45 5.78 -7.57
N LEU A 153 4.65 4.94 -8.59
CA LEU A 153 5.95 4.76 -9.22
C LEU A 153 6.43 6.04 -9.92
N ASP A 154 5.54 6.77 -10.58
CA ASP A 154 5.86 8.04 -11.23
C ASP A 154 6.18 9.13 -10.22
N PHE A 155 5.47 9.17 -9.09
CA PHE A 155 5.83 10.01 -7.96
C PHE A 155 7.22 9.63 -7.40
N ALA A 156 7.48 8.34 -7.19
CA ALA A 156 8.80 7.91 -6.70
C ALA A 156 9.92 8.29 -7.68
N ARG A 157 9.67 8.20 -9.00
CA ARG A 157 10.63 8.62 -10.03
C ARG A 157 10.84 10.13 -10.04
N SER A 158 9.79 10.93 -9.85
CA SER A 158 9.92 12.40 -9.86
C SER A 158 10.76 12.91 -8.69
N LEU A 159 10.74 12.23 -7.53
CA LEU A 159 11.62 12.53 -6.40
C LEU A 159 13.12 12.42 -6.71
N TYR A 160 13.50 11.71 -7.80
CA TYR A 160 14.89 11.55 -8.23
C TYR A 160 15.19 12.22 -9.58
N ASP A 161 14.20 12.86 -10.22
CA ASP A 161 14.38 13.54 -11.49
C ASP A 161 14.87 14.98 -11.28
N ILE A 162 16.12 15.25 -11.67
CA ILE A 162 16.77 16.57 -11.57
C ILE A 162 16.00 17.65 -12.37
N LYS A 163 15.20 17.27 -13.37
CA LYS A 163 14.36 18.22 -14.10
C LYS A 163 13.10 18.62 -13.34
N GLN A 164 12.68 17.82 -12.36
CA GLN A 164 11.43 18.01 -11.62
C GLN A 164 11.65 18.38 -10.15
N THR A 165 12.84 18.09 -9.63
CA THR A 165 13.22 18.27 -8.22
C THR A 165 14.52 19.05 -8.14
N ASP A 166 14.47 20.24 -7.54
CA ASP A 166 15.62 21.12 -7.33
C ASP A 166 16.30 20.87 -5.97
N TYR A 167 17.46 20.22 -6.02
CA TYR A 167 18.30 19.92 -4.85
C TYR A 167 19.23 21.05 -4.42
N SER A 168 19.13 22.25 -5.02
CA SER A 168 20.04 23.38 -4.75
C SER A 168 19.92 23.91 -3.32
N SER A 169 18.76 23.75 -2.68
CA SER A 169 18.54 24.13 -1.29
C SER A 169 17.52 23.22 -0.62
N LEU A 170 17.54 23.17 0.71
CA LEU A 170 16.52 22.44 1.48
C LEU A 170 15.12 22.97 1.19
N THR A 171 14.95 24.29 1.12
CA THR A 171 13.65 24.93 0.90
C THR A 171 13.07 24.61 -0.48
N THR A 172 13.88 24.65 -1.54
CA THR A 172 13.43 24.29 -2.89
C THR A 172 13.05 22.82 -2.97
N LEU A 173 13.87 21.94 -2.39
CA LEU A 173 13.60 20.51 -2.32
C LEU A 173 12.27 20.22 -1.60
N THR A 174 12.05 20.79 -0.41
CA THR A 174 10.80 20.60 0.33
C THR A 174 9.60 21.06 -0.48
N ASN A 175 9.65 22.24 -1.09
CA ASN A 175 8.56 22.76 -1.90
C ASN A 175 8.26 21.88 -3.12
N ASP A 176 9.28 21.33 -3.78
CA ASP A 176 9.11 20.45 -4.92
C ASP A 176 8.51 19.10 -4.51
N ILE A 177 8.99 18.49 -3.41
CA ILE A 177 8.44 17.26 -2.85
C ILE A 177 6.97 17.46 -2.46
N ASP A 178 6.64 18.56 -1.77
CA ASP A 178 5.26 18.87 -1.37
C ASP A 178 4.36 19.07 -2.60
N ARG A 179 4.84 19.76 -3.63
CA ARG A 179 4.11 19.91 -4.90
C ARG A 179 3.85 18.55 -5.55
N GLN A 180 4.86 17.67 -5.60
CA GLN A 180 4.73 16.35 -6.19
C GLN A 180 3.76 15.45 -5.41
N MET A 181 3.80 15.49 -4.08
CA MET A 181 2.86 14.76 -3.22
C MET A 181 1.42 15.26 -3.42
N ASN A 182 1.21 16.57 -3.46
CA ASN A 182 -0.12 17.14 -3.72
C ASN A 182 -0.65 16.76 -5.11
N ASN A 183 0.21 16.72 -6.13
CA ASN A 183 -0.16 16.28 -7.47
C ASN A 183 -0.54 14.79 -7.49
N LEU A 184 0.20 13.93 -6.78
CA LEU A 184 -0.15 12.51 -6.62
C LEU A 184 -1.53 12.36 -5.98
N LEU A 185 -1.77 13.04 -4.85
CA LEU A 185 -3.05 12.98 -4.14
C LEU A 185 -4.20 13.47 -5.03
N TYR A 186 -4.04 14.61 -5.70
CA TYR A 186 -5.03 15.14 -6.63
C TYR A 186 -5.37 14.13 -7.74
N THR A 187 -4.35 13.51 -8.32
CA THR A 187 -4.49 12.54 -9.41
C THR A 187 -5.25 11.30 -8.95
N ILE A 188 -4.87 10.73 -7.79
CA ILE A 188 -5.55 9.57 -7.21
C ILE A 188 -7.02 9.87 -6.92
N VAL A 189 -7.29 11.00 -6.27
CA VAL A 189 -8.64 11.38 -5.84
C VAL A 189 -9.57 11.59 -7.02
N LYS A 190 -9.06 12.28 -8.06
CA LYS A 190 -9.78 12.53 -9.29
C LYS A 190 -10.15 11.22 -9.98
N GLU A 191 -9.21 10.28 -10.08
CA GLU A 191 -9.45 8.99 -10.73
C GLU A 191 -10.41 8.10 -9.93
N MET A 192 -10.34 8.17 -8.59
CA MET A 192 -11.25 7.42 -7.72
C MET A 192 -12.66 8.03 -7.65
N ASN A 193 -12.91 9.18 -8.29
CA ASN A 193 -14.15 9.94 -8.21
C ASN A 193 -14.62 10.15 -6.76
N VAL A 194 -13.67 10.32 -5.84
CA VAL A 194 -13.96 10.59 -4.42
C VAL A 194 -14.34 12.05 -4.32
N ASP A 195 -15.56 12.33 -3.82
CA ASP A 195 -16.03 13.69 -3.60
C ASP A 195 -14.95 14.52 -2.88
N SER A 196 -14.47 15.55 -3.56
CA SER A 196 -13.39 16.44 -3.13
C SER A 196 -13.63 17.14 -1.77
N ASN A 197 -14.83 17.01 -1.22
CA ASN A 197 -15.23 17.52 0.09
C ASN A 197 -14.66 16.72 1.28
N ILE A 198 -14.18 15.50 1.09
CA ILE A 198 -13.56 14.70 2.17
C ILE A 198 -12.12 15.16 2.45
N LEU A 199 -11.42 15.68 1.45
CA LEU A 199 -9.98 16.03 1.55
C LEU A 199 -9.74 17.46 1.99
N LEU A 200 -10.69 18.36 1.77
CA LEU A 200 -10.59 19.77 2.16
C LEU A 200 -11.00 20.03 3.62
N ASN A 201 -11.75 19.11 4.25
CA ASN A 201 -12.26 19.26 5.62
C ASN A 201 -11.45 18.53 6.69
N GLN A 202 -10.48 17.72 6.30
CA GLN A 202 -9.43 17.28 7.20
C GLN A 202 -8.20 18.07 6.81
N HIS A 203 -7.93 19.14 7.56
CA HIS A 203 -6.57 19.64 7.67
C HIS A 203 -5.69 18.42 7.96
N ILE A 204 -5.02 17.91 6.93
CA ILE A 204 -3.73 17.25 7.12
C ILE A 204 -2.85 18.40 7.61
N THR A 205 -3.01 18.75 8.89
CA THR A 205 -1.87 19.20 9.68
C THR A 205 -0.86 18.11 9.43
N THR A 206 0.10 18.41 8.56
CA THR A 206 1.44 17.83 8.66
C THR A 206 1.68 17.66 10.15
N PRO A 207 1.77 16.45 10.69
CA PRO A 207 2.36 16.32 11.99
C PRO A 207 3.75 16.87 11.78
N THR A 208 4.01 18.06 12.31
CA THR A 208 5.35 18.53 12.57
C THR A 208 5.90 17.54 13.58
N VAL A 209 6.34 16.38 13.09
CA VAL A 209 7.24 15.52 13.83
C VAL A 209 8.50 16.36 13.89
N HIS A 210 8.68 17.06 15.02
CA HIS A 210 9.92 17.70 15.34
C HIS A 210 10.96 16.60 15.46
N PHE A 211 11.67 16.33 14.37
CA PHE A 211 12.91 15.59 14.40
C PHE A 211 13.93 16.51 15.11
N ASN A 212 14.24 16.20 16.37
CA ASN A 212 15.44 16.71 17.03
C ASN A 212 16.69 16.10 16.38
#